data_AF-A0A7K2QE51-F1
#
_entry.id   AF-A0A7K2QE51-F1
#
_cell.length_a   1.000
_cell.length_b   1.000
_cell.length_c   1.000
_cell.angle_alpha   90.00
_cell.angle_beta   90.00
_cell.angle_gamma   90.00
#
_symmetry.space_group_name_H-M   'P 1'
#
loop_
_entity.id
_entity.type
_entity.pdbx_description
1 polymer ?
#
loop_
_entity_poly.entity_id
_entity_poly.type
_entity_poly.pdbx_seq_one_letter_code
_entity_poly.pdbx_strand_id
1 'polypeptide(L)'
;EVAGESHGVHAFVVPVRVGGEPAPGVRIEDDGRKMGLNGVDNGRIRFDDVRVPREALLNRFADVSPEGVYESSIDNPHRRFFTMLGTLVQGRVSVGGAGISVAKVALAVATKYAVRRRQFSAASDAEEQVLLDYGLHQRRLLPLIARTYALHFAQDVV
;
A
#
# COMPACT_ATOMS: atom_id res chain seq x y z
N GLU A 1 -6.61 13.12 24.73
CA GLU A 1 -6.09 13.10 26.11
C GLU A 1 -7.19 12.64 27.04
N VAL A 2 -6.83 12.05 28.18
CA VAL A 2 -7.76 11.72 29.26
C VAL A 2 -7.24 12.42 30.50
N ALA A 3 -8.07 13.25 31.15
CA ALA A 3 -7.66 14.10 32.27
C ALA A 3 -6.38 14.95 32.02
N GLY A 4 -6.15 15.37 30.77
CA GLY A 4 -4.98 16.15 30.37
C GLY A 4 -3.71 15.33 30.09
N GLU A 5 -3.77 14.00 30.15
CA GLU A 5 -2.66 13.11 29.81
C GLU A 5 -2.80 12.54 28.39
N SER A 6 -1.68 12.49 27.66
CA SER A 6 -1.59 11.85 26.34
C SER A 6 -1.22 10.38 26.46
N HIS A 7 -2.11 9.49 26.00
CA HIS A 7 -1.89 8.04 26.01
C HIS A 7 -1.45 7.47 24.64
N GLY A 8 -1.03 8.34 23.72
CA GLY A 8 -0.61 7.97 22.37
C GLY A 8 -1.76 7.77 21.38
N VAL A 9 -1.45 7.18 20.22
CA VAL A 9 -2.38 7.07 19.08
C VAL A 9 -3.39 5.95 19.30
N HIS A 10 -4.66 6.26 19.09
CA HIS A 10 -5.80 5.33 19.15
C HIS A 10 -6.69 5.53 17.92
N ALA A 11 -7.51 4.52 17.62
CA ALA A 11 -8.44 4.54 16.50
C ALA A 11 -9.87 4.80 16.98
N PHE A 12 -10.53 5.76 16.36
CA PHE A 12 -11.92 6.12 16.62
C PHE A 12 -12.75 5.98 15.35
N VAL A 13 -13.98 5.51 15.48
CA VAL A 13 -14.96 5.48 14.40
C VAL A 13 -15.70 6.82 14.38
N VAL A 14 -15.48 7.61 13.33
CA VAL A 14 -16.06 8.95 13.19
C VAL A 14 -16.94 9.00 11.94
N PRO A 15 -18.23 9.36 12.05
CA PRO A 15 -19.06 9.65 10.88
C PRO A 15 -18.51 10.87 10.14
N VAL A 16 -18.16 10.69 8.87
CA VAL A 16 -17.56 11.77 8.05
C VAL A 16 -18.56 12.43 7.10
N ARG A 17 -19.73 11.80 6.88
CA ARG A 17 -20.81 12.31 6.03
C ARG A 17 -22.19 12.00 6.59
N VAL A 18 -23.15 12.87 6.33
CA VAL A 18 -24.59 12.69 6.63
C VAL A 18 -25.39 13.09 5.38
N GLY A 19 -26.16 12.17 4.82
CA GLY A 19 -26.92 12.44 3.58
C GLY A 19 -26.05 12.70 2.35
N GLY A 20 -24.78 12.26 2.36
CA GLY A 20 -23.81 12.49 1.27
C GLY A 20 -22.94 13.73 1.46
N GLU A 21 -23.36 14.67 2.29
CA GLU A 21 -22.61 15.88 2.62
C GLU A 21 -21.65 15.65 3.80
N PRO A 22 -20.53 16.39 3.90
CA PRO A 22 -19.65 16.35 5.07
C PRO A 22 -20.44 16.56 6.38
N ALA A 23 -20.17 15.74 7.39
CA ALA A 23 -20.80 15.88 8.69
C ALA A 23 -20.40 17.22 9.37
N PRO A 24 -21.19 17.75 10.31
CA PRO A 24 -20.83 18.96 11.06
C PRO A 24 -19.43 18.85 11.69
N GLY A 25 -18.60 19.88 11.50
CA GLY A 25 -17.20 19.90 11.96
C GLY A 25 -16.24 19.05 11.12
N VAL A 26 -16.69 18.40 10.05
CA VAL A 26 -15.83 17.61 9.15
C VAL A 26 -15.58 18.38 7.85
N ARG A 27 -14.30 18.59 7.50
CA ARG A 27 -13.90 19.11 6.19
C ARG A 27 -13.22 18.01 5.39
N ILE A 28 -13.65 17.83 4.14
CA ILE A 28 -13.10 16.83 3.22
C ILE A 28 -12.70 17.51 1.90
N GLU A 29 -11.52 17.20 1.41
CA GLU A 29 -10.96 17.76 0.18
C GLU A 29 -10.36 16.64 -0.68
N ASP A 30 -10.56 16.70 -2.00
CA ASP A 30 -9.88 15.80 -2.94
C ASP A 30 -8.39 16.21 -3.08
N ASP A 31 -7.50 15.24 -3.23
CA ASP A 31 -6.07 15.48 -3.48
C ASP A 31 -5.77 15.91 -4.92
N GLY A 32 -6.74 15.75 -5.81
CA GLY A 32 -6.67 16.08 -7.21
C GLY A 32 -5.95 15.02 -8.03
N ARG A 33 -5.32 15.49 -9.11
CA ARG A 33 -4.63 14.65 -10.08
C ARG A 33 -3.40 13.99 -9.45
N LYS A 34 -3.32 12.67 -9.62
CA LYS A 34 -2.20 11.83 -9.18
C LYS A 34 -1.40 11.31 -10.38
N MET A 35 -0.17 10.86 -10.13
CA MET A 35 0.66 10.20 -11.15
C MET A 35 -0.04 8.98 -11.78
N GLY A 36 -0.77 8.22 -10.96
CA GLY A 36 -1.55 7.06 -11.37
C GLY A 36 -2.73 6.86 -10.42
N LEU A 37 -3.52 5.79 -10.65
CA LEU A 37 -4.67 5.44 -9.82
C LEU A 37 -5.69 6.59 -9.66
N ASN A 38 -5.90 7.38 -10.72
CA ASN A 38 -6.81 8.52 -10.71
C ASN A 38 -8.30 8.15 -10.55
N GLY A 39 -8.63 6.85 -10.61
CA GLY A 39 -9.96 6.34 -10.25
C GLY A 39 -10.17 6.15 -8.75
N VAL A 40 -9.14 6.37 -7.92
CA VAL A 40 -9.24 6.37 -6.46
C VAL A 40 -9.34 7.82 -5.98
N ASP A 41 -10.36 8.11 -5.19
CA ASP A 41 -10.74 9.40 -4.62
C ASP A 41 -9.97 9.71 -3.32
N ASN A 42 -8.63 9.58 -3.37
CA ASN A 42 -7.78 10.00 -2.27
C ASN A 42 -8.04 11.47 -1.90
N GLY A 43 -8.18 11.73 -0.61
CA GLY A 43 -8.44 13.06 -0.10
C GLY A 43 -7.91 13.30 1.30
N ARG A 44 -8.01 14.56 1.72
CA ARG A 44 -7.67 15.04 3.06
C ARG A 44 -8.93 15.19 3.89
N ILE A 45 -8.82 14.86 5.17
CA ILE A 45 -9.88 15.07 6.15
C ILE A 45 -9.35 15.92 7.31
N ARG A 46 -10.18 16.85 7.78
CA ARG A 46 -9.93 17.66 8.97
C ARG A 46 -11.16 17.63 9.86
N PHE A 47 -10.94 17.57 11.16
CA PHE A 47 -11.98 17.61 12.18
C PHE A 47 -11.84 18.90 12.98
N ASP A 48 -12.96 19.59 13.16
CA ASP A 48 -13.11 20.81 13.94
C ASP A 48 -14.16 20.54 15.03
N ASP A 49 -13.69 20.32 16.27
CA ASP A 49 -14.49 20.00 17.45
C ASP A 49 -15.57 18.91 17.27
N VAL A 50 -15.30 17.90 16.43
CA VAL A 50 -16.21 16.77 16.18
C VAL A 50 -16.33 15.89 17.43
N ARG A 51 -17.57 15.66 17.86
CA ARG A 51 -17.88 14.79 19.00
C ARG A 51 -18.38 13.44 18.53
N VAL A 52 -17.88 12.38 19.17
CA VAL A 52 -18.32 11.00 19.01
C VAL A 52 -18.59 10.38 20.38
N PRO A 53 -19.46 9.36 20.48
CA PRO A 53 -19.62 8.62 21.73
C PRO A 53 -18.30 7.96 22.14
N ARG A 54 -18.11 7.73 23.44
CA ARG A 54 -16.93 7.05 23.99
C ARG A 54 -16.70 5.69 23.33
N GLU A 55 -17.79 4.98 23.07
CA GLU A 55 -17.86 3.66 22.44
C GLU A 55 -17.36 3.66 20.98
N ALA A 56 -17.13 4.83 20.38
CA ALA A 56 -16.48 4.93 19.07
C ALA A 56 -14.99 4.55 19.11
N LEU A 57 -14.38 4.46 20.29
CA LEU A 57 -13.02 3.95 20.48
C LEU A 57 -12.95 2.47 20.12
N LEU A 58 -12.05 2.09 19.21
CA LEU A 58 -11.73 0.69 18.95
C LEU A 58 -10.85 0.14 20.09
N ASN A 59 -11.51 -0.31 21.16
CA ASN A 59 -10.91 -0.46 22.48
C ASN A 59 -10.24 -1.82 22.80
N ARG A 60 -9.86 -2.62 21.80
CA ARG A 60 -9.29 -3.97 22.01
C ARG A 60 -8.03 -3.99 22.88
N PHE A 61 -7.19 -2.96 22.77
CA PHE A 61 -5.86 -2.92 23.41
C PHE A 61 -5.72 -1.82 24.46
N ALA A 62 -6.70 -0.92 24.53
CA ALA A 62 -6.82 0.14 25.51
C ALA A 62 -8.26 0.65 25.50
N ASP A 63 -8.79 0.98 26.68
CA ASP A 63 -10.14 1.49 26.86
C ASP A 63 -10.13 2.76 27.70
N VAL A 64 -11.25 3.46 27.68
CA VAL A 64 -11.53 4.58 28.60
C VAL A 64 -12.86 4.29 29.26
N SER A 65 -12.92 4.17 30.58
CA SER A 65 -14.15 3.88 31.31
C SER A 65 -15.16 5.05 31.22
N PRO A 66 -16.46 4.83 31.54
CA PRO A 66 -17.44 5.93 31.65
C PRO A 66 -17.05 7.03 32.64
N GLU A 67 -16.27 6.68 33.67
CA GLU A 67 -15.71 7.60 34.66
C GLU A 67 -14.48 8.38 34.13
N GLY A 68 -14.04 8.09 32.91
CA GLY A 68 -12.90 8.74 32.28
C GLY A 68 -11.54 8.18 32.73
N VAL A 69 -11.48 6.90 33.11
CA VAL A 69 -10.23 6.23 33.49
C VAL A 69 -9.66 5.50 32.28
N TYR A 70 -8.41 5.80 31.91
CA TYR A 70 -7.71 5.09 30.85
C TYR A 70 -7.15 3.76 31.37
N GLU A 71 -7.38 2.68 30.62
CA GLU A 71 -6.96 1.34 30.98
C GLU A 71 -6.33 0.60 29.79
N SER A 72 -5.28 -0.19 30.04
CA SER A 72 -4.62 -0.99 29.01
C SER A 72 -3.85 -2.13 29.67
N SER A 73 -3.98 -3.35 29.15
CA SER A 73 -3.16 -4.50 29.57
C SER A 73 -1.74 -4.48 28.99
N ILE A 74 -1.43 -3.51 28.12
CA ILE A 74 -0.10 -3.28 27.55
C ILE A 74 0.45 -1.97 28.10
N ASP A 75 1.35 -2.06 29.08
CA ASP A 75 1.91 -0.89 29.77
C ASP A 75 2.70 0.02 28.83
N ASN A 76 3.58 -0.57 28.01
CA ASN A 76 4.47 0.19 27.14
C ASN A 76 3.70 0.80 25.95
N PRO A 77 3.63 2.14 25.82
CA PRO A 77 2.86 2.80 24.76
C PRO A 77 3.32 2.45 23.35
N HIS A 78 4.63 2.32 23.12
CA HIS A 78 5.17 1.94 21.81
C HIS A 78 4.78 0.52 21.45
N ARG A 79 4.90 -0.42 22.39
CA ARG A 79 4.49 -1.82 22.18
C ARG A 79 3.02 -1.90 21.82
N ARG A 80 2.15 -1.18 22.54
CA ARG A 80 0.70 -1.12 22.26
C ARG A 80 0.42 -0.60 20.85
N PHE A 81 1.06 0.50 20.46
CA PHE A 81 0.93 1.05 19.11
C PHE A 81 1.37 0.04 18.03
N PHE A 82 2.52 -0.62 18.20
CA PHE A 82 2.96 -1.65 17.25
C PHE A 82 2.03 -2.86 17.19
N THR A 83 1.46 -3.28 18.32
CA THR A 83 0.45 -4.35 18.35
C THR A 83 -0.80 -3.95 17.58
N MET A 84 -1.28 -2.70 17.71
CA MET A 84 -2.40 -2.18 16.92
C MET A 84 -2.09 -2.18 15.41
N LEU A 85 -0.85 -1.88 15.03
CA LEU A 85 -0.40 -1.90 13.64
C LEU A 85 -0.12 -3.30 13.09
N GLY A 86 -0.35 -4.38 13.86
CA GLY A 86 -0.09 -5.76 13.42
C GLY A 86 -0.78 -6.14 12.11
N THR A 87 -1.95 -5.57 11.84
CA THR A 87 -2.71 -5.78 10.59
C THR A 87 -1.96 -5.27 9.35
N LEU A 88 -1.06 -4.30 9.48
CA LEU A 88 -0.24 -3.79 8.38
C LEU A 88 0.77 -4.83 7.86
N VAL A 89 1.06 -5.89 8.62
CA VAL A 89 1.95 -6.97 8.18
C VAL A 89 1.37 -7.67 6.96
N GLN A 90 0.09 -8.05 7.00
CA GLN A 90 -0.58 -8.67 5.86
C GLN A 90 -0.56 -7.75 4.63
N GLY A 91 -0.83 -6.46 4.84
CA GLY A 91 -0.75 -5.46 3.77
C GLY A 91 0.61 -5.43 3.07
N ARG A 92 1.72 -5.54 3.80
CA ARG A 92 3.07 -5.59 3.22
C ARG A 92 3.29 -6.82 2.36
N VAL A 93 2.81 -7.98 2.79
CA VAL A 93 2.88 -9.22 2.01
C VAL A 93 2.07 -9.09 0.71
N SER A 94 0.84 -8.58 0.81
CA SER A 94 -0.03 -8.38 -0.35
C SER A 94 0.54 -7.38 -1.36
N VAL A 95 1.13 -6.27 -0.90
CA VAL A 95 1.77 -5.27 -1.78
C VAL A 95 2.98 -5.88 -2.51
N GLY A 96 3.79 -6.70 -1.82
CA GLY A 96 4.87 -7.45 -2.45
C GLY A 96 4.36 -8.35 -3.59
N GLY A 97 3.28 -9.09 -3.33
CA GLY A 97 2.67 -10.00 -4.31
C GLY A 97 2.07 -9.28 -5.51
N ALA A 98 1.45 -8.11 -5.28
CA ALA A 98 0.98 -7.24 -6.36
C ALA A 98 2.16 -6.76 -7.23
N GLY A 99 3.28 -6.36 -6.61
CA GLY A 99 4.51 -5.98 -7.31
C GLY A 99 5.07 -7.09 -8.20
N ILE A 100 5.11 -8.33 -7.69
CA ILE A 100 5.51 -9.51 -8.48
C ILE A 100 4.58 -9.72 -9.68
N SER A 101 3.27 -9.57 -9.47
CA SER A 101 2.27 -9.75 -10.53
C SER A 101 2.44 -8.70 -11.64
N VAL A 102 2.67 -7.44 -11.28
CA VAL A 102 2.96 -6.38 -12.26
C VAL A 102 4.27 -6.66 -13.01
N ALA A 103 5.31 -7.14 -12.32
CA ALA A 103 6.57 -7.52 -12.95
C ALA A 103 6.38 -8.64 -13.99
N LYS A 104 5.57 -9.67 -13.68
CA LYS A 104 5.22 -10.74 -14.64
C LYS A 104 4.61 -10.17 -15.91
N VAL A 105 3.64 -9.25 -15.79
CA VAL A 105 2.98 -8.62 -16.96
C VAL A 105 3.98 -7.79 -17.76
N ALA A 106 4.73 -6.91 -17.10
CA ALA A 106 5.69 -6.03 -17.76
C ALA A 106 6.78 -6.83 -18.51
N LEU A 107 7.34 -7.86 -17.87
CA LEU A 107 8.35 -8.72 -18.47
C LEU A 107 7.78 -9.58 -19.59
N ALA A 108 6.53 -10.05 -19.49
CA ALA A 108 5.88 -10.77 -20.57
C ALA A 108 5.71 -9.88 -21.82
N VAL A 109 5.30 -8.63 -21.65
CA VAL A 109 5.20 -7.66 -22.75
C VAL A 109 6.58 -7.39 -23.36
N ALA A 110 7.57 -7.07 -22.53
CA ALA A 110 8.92 -6.77 -22.98
C ALA A 110 9.55 -7.97 -23.73
N THR A 111 9.40 -9.18 -23.21
CA THR A 111 9.94 -10.40 -23.83
C THR A 111 9.26 -10.69 -25.16
N LYS A 112 7.93 -10.60 -25.23
CA LYS A 112 7.18 -10.80 -26.48
C LYS A 112 7.56 -9.78 -27.56
N TYR A 113 7.85 -8.55 -27.16
CA TYR A 113 8.37 -7.53 -28.08
C TYR A 113 9.81 -7.85 -28.52
N ALA A 114 10.68 -8.25 -27.58
CA ALA A 114 12.08 -8.53 -27.85
C ALA A 114 12.30 -9.71 -28.82
N VAL A 115 11.43 -10.72 -28.84
CA VAL A 115 11.49 -11.84 -29.81
C VAL A 115 10.99 -11.51 -31.22
N ARG A 116 10.35 -10.34 -31.40
CA ARG A 116 9.78 -9.92 -32.69
C ARG A 116 10.51 -8.73 -33.28
N ARG A 117 10.94 -7.79 -32.44
CA ARG A 117 11.59 -6.57 -32.89
C ARG A 117 12.97 -6.90 -33.43
N ARG A 118 13.21 -6.53 -34.68
CA ARG A 118 14.54 -6.52 -35.32
C ARG A 118 15.04 -5.08 -35.38
N GLN A 119 16.33 -4.87 -35.13
CA GLN A 119 16.97 -3.56 -35.26
C GLN A 119 18.48 -3.75 -35.27
N PHE A 120 19.15 -3.09 -36.22
CA PHE A 120 20.59 -3.21 -36.50
C PHE A 120 21.01 -4.59 -37.00
N SER A 121 22.16 -4.60 -37.66
CA SER A 121 22.84 -5.78 -38.18
C SER A 121 24.07 -6.05 -37.35
N ALA A 122 24.11 -7.18 -36.65
CA ALA A 122 25.29 -7.59 -35.87
C ALA A 122 25.96 -8.86 -36.43
N ALA A 123 25.19 -9.77 -37.03
CA ALA A 123 25.69 -11.01 -37.61
C ALA A 123 25.64 -11.05 -39.15
N SER A 124 24.85 -10.18 -39.79
CA SER A 124 24.68 -10.12 -41.25
C SER A 124 24.27 -8.70 -41.67
N ASP A 125 24.86 -8.19 -42.75
CA ASP A 125 24.51 -6.89 -43.33
C ASP A 125 23.18 -6.91 -44.10
N ALA A 126 22.63 -8.10 -44.39
CA ALA A 126 21.40 -8.26 -45.18
C ALA A 126 20.14 -8.37 -44.33
N GLU A 127 20.26 -8.81 -43.07
CA GLU A 127 19.11 -8.97 -42.17
C GLU A 127 19.37 -8.35 -40.81
N GLU A 128 18.39 -7.56 -40.34
CA GLU A 128 18.41 -7.06 -38.97
C GLU A 128 18.27 -8.19 -37.97
N GLN A 129 19.01 -8.11 -36.87
CA GLN A 129 18.98 -9.11 -35.81
C GLN A 129 17.84 -8.82 -34.82
N VAL A 130 17.24 -9.88 -34.30
CA VAL A 130 16.19 -9.80 -33.28
C VAL A 130 16.79 -9.27 -31.98
N LEU A 131 16.08 -8.37 -31.30
CA LEU A 131 16.57 -7.73 -30.08
C LEU A 131 16.99 -8.74 -29.00
N LEU A 132 16.24 -9.84 -28.84
CA LEU A 132 16.57 -10.85 -27.84
C LEU A 132 17.86 -11.63 -28.14
N ASP A 133 18.38 -11.60 -29.37
CA ASP A 133 19.64 -12.29 -29.70
C ASP A 133 20.87 -11.49 -29.27
N TYR A 134 20.71 -10.21 -28.94
CA TYR A 134 21.80 -9.40 -28.39
C TYR A 134 22.04 -9.76 -26.92
N GLY A 135 23.25 -10.21 -26.60
CA GLY A 135 23.64 -10.56 -25.22
C GLY A 135 23.42 -9.41 -24.21
N LEU A 136 23.60 -8.15 -24.62
CA LEU A 136 23.30 -7.00 -23.78
C LEU A 136 21.79 -6.89 -23.45
N HIS A 137 20.92 -7.18 -24.42
CA HIS A 137 19.47 -7.18 -24.20
C HIS A 137 19.04 -8.35 -23.32
N GLN A 138 19.61 -9.55 -23.55
CA GLN A 138 19.42 -10.71 -22.69
C GLN A 138 19.80 -10.41 -21.24
N ARG A 139 20.98 -9.81 -21.01
CA ARG A 139 21.45 -9.45 -19.66
C ARG A 139 20.54 -8.44 -18.95
N ARG A 140 19.83 -7.58 -19.69
CA ARG A 140 18.86 -6.65 -19.12
C ARG A 140 17.54 -7.34 -18.73
N LEU A 141 17.14 -8.39 -19.45
CA LEU A 141 15.80 -8.97 -19.36
C LEU A 141 15.77 -10.31 -18.59
N LEU A 142 16.63 -11.26 -18.95
CA LEU A 142 16.60 -12.63 -18.41
C LEU A 142 16.84 -12.68 -16.89
N PRO A 143 17.74 -11.89 -16.27
CA PRO A 143 17.88 -11.87 -14.82
C PRO A 143 16.61 -11.38 -14.10
N LEU A 144 15.86 -10.44 -14.69
CA LEU A 144 14.61 -9.94 -14.13
C LEU A 144 13.49 -10.98 -14.21
N ILE A 145 13.44 -11.75 -15.30
CA ILE A 145 12.54 -12.90 -15.43
C ILE A 145 12.87 -13.94 -14.35
N ALA A 146 14.13 -14.37 -14.24
CA ALA A 146 14.57 -15.34 -13.25
C ALA A 146 14.24 -14.88 -11.82
N ARG A 147 14.55 -13.62 -11.49
CA ARG A 147 14.21 -13.03 -10.19
C ARG A 147 12.71 -13.01 -9.93
N THR A 148 11.89 -12.73 -10.94
CA THR A 148 10.43 -12.70 -10.78
C THR A 148 9.86 -14.09 -10.47
N TYR A 149 10.40 -15.15 -11.07
CA TYR A 149 10.06 -16.53 -10.70
C TYR A 149 10.51 -16.87 -9.29
N ALA A 150 11.76 -16.52 -8.92
CA ALA A 150 12.26 -16.76 -7.57
C ALA A 150 11.40 -16.07 -6.50
N LEU A 151 11.03 -14.81 -6.73
CA LEU A 151 10.17 -14.05 -5.82
C LEU A 151 8.74 -14.61 -5.78
N HIS A 152 8.20 -15.09 -6.90
CA HIS A 152 6.89 -15.74 -6.91
C HIS A 152 6.85 -16.97 -6.01
N PHE A 153 7.85 -17.85 -6.10
CA PHE A 153 7.90 -19.02 -5.22
C PHE A 153 8.16 -18.64 -3.76
N ALA A 154 8.98 -17.61 -3.50
CA ALA A 154 9.16 -17.11 -2.14
C ALA A 154 7.86 -16.54 -1.55
N GLN A 155 7.00 -15.96 -2.38
CA GLN A 155 5.69 -15.44 -2.00
C GLN A 155 4.68 -16.56 -1.76
N ASP A 156 4.66 -17.61 -2.60
CA ASP A 156 3.68 -18.71 -2.50
C ASP A 156 3.89 -19.63 -1.28
N VAL A 157 5.09 -19.57 -0.67
CA VAL A 157 5.42 -20.34 0.56
C VAL A 157 4.94 -19.62 1.84
N VAL A 158 4.40 -18.40 1.72
CA VAL A 158 3.81 -17.60 2.81
C VAL A 158 2.29 -17.70 2.78
#